data_AF-A0A936M1F3-F1
#
_entry.id   AF-A0A936M1F3-F1
#
_cell.length_a   1.000
_cell.length_b   1.000
_cell.length_c   1.000
_cell.angle_alpha   90.00
_cell.angle_beta   90.00
_cell.angle_gamma   90.00
#
_symmetry.space_group_name_H-M   'P 1'
#
loop_
_entity.id
_entity.type
_entity.pdbx_description
1 polymer ?
#
loop_
_entity_poly.entity_id
_entity_poly.type
_entity_poly.pdbx_seq_one_letter_code
_entity_poly.pdbx_strand_id
1 'polypeptide(L)'
;MRSLITPCYWQTKGEHLWNTAFDDLAVDWKGGIYPAKAFHSEANGSPTFLIDAPSLFHRDSIYGFREDHERFAFFNHAALVLLKRLGTPPDIVHLNDWHCGFAAVELASARRHDPFWRNTRTVFSIHNMAYQGGFSSEELFKFGFSSDLARNAFAFNGYASAMKAGLAVSDTLSTVSRRYAQEIQTPENGYGLDWLTRQRASRLIGITNGVDYEVWDPATDAGSRQITVSTTSAASVYANASCSNAFRCLSISNARSLPISPASPHKRVSI
;
A
#
# COMPACT_ATOMS: atom_id res chain seq x y z
N MET A 1 7.19 -13.16 12.40
CA MET A 1 6.63 -13.63 11.11
C MET A 1 6.27 -12.41 10.28
N ARG A 2 6.58 -12.41 8.98
CA ARG A 2 6.18 -11.35 8.04
C ARG A 2 5.11 -11.94 7.13
N SER A 3 4.04 -11.20 6.86
CA SER A 3 2.97 -11.65 5.96
C SER A 3 2.51 -10.52 5.05
N LEU A 4 2.00 -10.89 3.88
CA LEU A 4 1.40 -9.97 2.91
C LEU A 4 -0.11 -10.23 2.82
N ILE A 5 -0.91 -9.18 2.69
CA ILE A 5 -2.33 -9.28 2.36
C ILE A 5 -2.57 -8.48 1.09
N THR A 6 -3.28 -9.05 0.12
CA THR A 6 -3.56 -8.39 -1.17
C THR A 6 -4.93 -8.81 -1.70
N PRO A 7 -5.58 -8.04 -2.59
CA PRO A 7 -6.78 -8.53 -3.27
C PRO A 7 -6.48 -9.73 -4.16
N CYS A 8 -7.41 -10.68 -4.24
CA CYS A 8 -7.38 -11.74 -5.24
C CYS A 8 -7.96 -11.19 -6.55
N TYR A 9 -7.08 -10.76 -7.46
CA TYR A 9 -7.47 -10.27 -8.77
C TYR A 9 -7.78 -11.39 -9.76
N TRP A 10 -8.53 -11.09 -10.82
CA TRP A 10 -8.78 -12.03 -11.93
C TRP A 10 -7.48 -12.52 -12.58
N GLN A 11 -6.46 -11.67 -12.61
CA GLN A 11 -5.15 -11.93 -13.18
C GLN A 11 -4.26 -12.81 -12.29
N THR A 12 -4.68 -13.10 -11.04
CA THR A 12 -3.95 -13.98 -10.15
C THR A 12 -3.99 -15.40 -10.72
N LYS A 13 -2.81 -15.96 -11.01
CA LYS A 13 -2.75 -17.33 -11.53
C LYS A 13 -3.24 -18.32 -10.48
N GLY A 14 -4.22 -19.14 -10.85
CA GLY A 14 -4.81 -20.14 -9.96
C GLY A 14 -3.80 -21.16 -9.41
N GLU A 15 -2.69 -21.40 -10.12
CA GLU A 15 -1.58 -22.25 -9.67
C GLU A 15 -0.90 -21.75 -8.38
N HIS A 16 -1.15 -20.51 -7.98
CA HIS A 16 -0.64 -19.91 -6.75
C HIS A 16 -1.67 -19.83 -5.62
N LEU A 17 -2.87 -20.39 -5.77
CA LEU A 17 -3.92 -20.44 -4.75
C LEU A 17 -3.96 -21.84 -4.12
N TRP A 18 -3.01 -22.14 -3.25
CA TRP A 18 -2.76 -23.51 -2.79
C TRP A 18 -3.77 -23.96 -1.74
N ASN A 19 -4.30 -23.05 -0.92
CA ASN A 19 -5.23 -23.37 0.16
C ASN A 19 -6.21 -22.23 0.44
N THR A 20 -7.48 -22.56 0.70
CA THR A 20 -8.42 -21.62 1.33
C THR A 20 -8.07 -21.51 2.80
N ALA A 21 -7.70 -20.31 3.27
CA ALA A 21 -7.47 -20.05 4.69
C ALA A 21 -8.79 -19.84 5.44
N PHE A 22 -9.70 -19.07 4.83
CA PHE A 22 -11.04 -18.83 5.34
C PHE A 22 -12.01 -18.75 4.16
N ASP A 23 -13.10 -19.51 4.23
CA ASP A 23 -14.18 -19.52 3.24
C ASP A 23 -15.40 -18.67 3.66
N ASP A 24 -15.35 -18.11 4.86
CA ASP A 24 -16.46 -17.50 5.60
C ASP A 24 -16.11 -16.11 6.17
N LEU A 25 -15.32 -15.29 5.45
CA LEU A 25 -14.95 -13.96 5.92
C LEU A 25 -16.16 -13.01 5.84
N ALA A 26 -16.83 -12.80 6.96
CA ALA A 26 -17.95 -11.86 7.09
C ALA A 26 -17.44 -10.42 7.28
N VAL A 27 -17.62 -9.56 6.28
CA VAL A 27 -17.16 -8.17 6.30
C VAL A 27 -18.36 -7.23 6.46
N ASP A 28 -18.35 -6.39 7.50
CA ASP A 28 -19.31 -5.30 7.64
C ASP A 28 -19.08 -4.29 6.50
N TRP A 29 -20.03 -4.18 5.57
CA TRP A 29 -19.87 -3.38 4.37
C TRP A 29 -21.19 -2.74 3.95
N LYS A 30 -21.21 -1.40 3.86
CA LYS A 30 -22.37 -0.61 3.43
C LYS A 30 -23.67 -0.92 4.18
N GLY A 31 -23.57 -1.19 5.48
CA GLY A 31 -24.72 -1.46 6.35
C GLY A 31 -25.24 -2.92 6.31
N GLY A 32 -24.53 -3.83 5.65
CA GLY A 32 -24.82 -5.26 5.68
C GLY A 32 -23.55 -6.11 5.80
N ILE A 33 -23.71 -7.44 5.81
CA ILE A 33 -22.59 -8.37 5.78
C ILE A 33 -22.31 -8.75 4.33
N TYR A 34 -21.08 -8.52 3.87
CA TYR A 34 -20.59 -9.00 2.59
C TYR A 34 -19.71 -10.26 2.81
N PRO A 35 -20.04 -11.40 2.17
CA PRO A 35 -19.23 -12.61 2.28
C PRO A 35 -18.00 -12.52 1.36
N ALA A 36 -16.82 -12.70 1.95
CA ALA A 36 -15.55 -12.81 1.24
C ALA A 36 -14.82 -14.09 1.63
N LYS A 37 -13.75 -14.42 0.90
CA LYS A 37 -12.85 -15.52 1.21
C LYS A 37 -11.42 -15.00 1.34
N ALA A 38 -10.57 -15.77 2.00
CA ALA A 38 -9.14 -15.54 2.01
C ALA A 38 -8.41 -16.81 1.58
N PHE A 39 -7.64 -16.73 0.51
CA PHE A 39 -6.69 -17.77 0.13
C PHE A 39 -5.34 -17.54 0.81
N HIS A 40 -4.55 -18.61 0.97
CA HIS A 40 -3.18 -18.55 1.45
C HIS A 40 -2.21 -19.09 0.40
N SER A 41 -1.07 -18.43 0.27
CA SER A 41 -0.01 -18.77 -0.66
C SER A 41 1.36 -18.46 -0.07
N GLU A 42 2.33 -19.32 -0.38
CA GLU A 42 3.76 -19.11 -0.06
C GLU A 42 4.57 -18.80 -1.32
N ALA A 43 3.93 -18.62 -2.48
CA ALA A 43 4.60 -18.48 -3.78
C ALA A 43 5.55 -17.27 -3.85
N ASN A 44 5.29 -16.23 -3.06
CA ASN A 44 6.12 -15.02 -2.98
C ASN A 44 7.30 -15.13 -2.00
N GLY A 45 7.62 -16.34 -1.50
CA GLY A 45 8.67 -16.55 -0.50
C GLY A 45 8.34 -15.99 0.89
N SER A 46 7.08 -15.60 1.10
CA SER A 46 6.52 -15.13 2.36
C SER A 46 5.02 -15.48 2.43
N PRO A 47 4.48 -15.76 3.64
CA PRO A 47 3.06 -16.03 3.82
C PRO A 47 2.22 -14.89 3.25
N THR A 48 1.39 -15.21 2.26
CA THR A 48 0.57 -14.24 1.53
C THR A 48 -0.89 -14.66 1.60
N PHE A 49 -1.75 -13.75 2.05
CA PHE A 49 -3.19 -13.93 2.04
C PHE A 49 -3.82 -13.12 0.92
N LEU A 50 -4.73 -13.74 0.17
CA LEU A 50 -5.42 -13.10 -0.95
C LEU A 50 -6.91 -13.01 -0.64
N ILE A 51 -7.43 -11.80 -0.53
CA ILE A 51 -8.85 -11.54 -0.25
C ILE A 51 -9.64 -11.67 -1.54
N ASP A 52 -10.50 -12.67 -1.60
CA ASP A 52 -11.38 -12.93 -2.72
C ASP A 52 -12.77 -12.36 -2.47
N ALA A 53 -13.12 -11.38 -3.31
CA ALA A 53 -14.45 -10.79 -3.43
C ALA A 53 -14.69 -10.51 -4.93
N PRO A 54 -15.13 -11.51 -5.70
CA PRO A 54 -15.14 -11.45 -7.17
C PRO A 54 -15.86 -10.22 -7.74
N SER A 55 -17.00 -9.82 -7.18
CA SER A 55 -17.77 -8.65 -7.65
C SER A 55 -16.98 -7.33 -7.60
N LEU A 56 -15.97 -7.25 -6.73
CA LEU A 56 -15.11 -6.08 -6.54
C LEU A 56 -13.78 -6.22 -7.29
N PHE A 57 -13.13 -7.39 -7.25
CA PHE A 57 -11.74 -7.52 -7.72
C PHE A 57 -11.57 -8.25 -9.06
N HIS A 58 -12.57 -9.00 -9.53
CA HIS A 58 -12.47 -9.71 -10.81
C HIS A 58 -12.85 -8.78 -11.96
N ARG A 59 -11.88 -7.92 -12.33
CA ARG A 59 -12.00 -6.90 -13.37
C ARG A 59 -10.90 -7.08 -14.42
N ASP A 60 -11.13 -6.53 -15.62
CA ASP A 60 -10.18 -6.62 -16.74
C ASP A 60 -8.84 -5.92 -16.48
N SER A 61 -8.82 -4.96 -15.55
CA SER A 61 -7.64 -4.26 -15.08
C SER A 61 -7.61 -4.24 -13.55
N ILE A 62 -6.43 -3.99 -12.97
CA ILE A 62 -6.27 -3.80 -11.53
C ILE A 62 -6.82 -2.44 -11.09
N TYR A 63 -6.51 -1.38 -11.86
CA TYR A 63 -6.84 0.01 -11.55
C TYR A 63 -7.50 0.71 -12.74
N GLY A 64 -8.03 1.91 -12.48
CA GLY A 64 -8.58 2.83 -13.49
C GLY A 64 -10.10 2.86 -13.53
N PHE A 65 -10.77 2.28 -12.53
CA PHE A 65 -12.24 2.30 -12.45
C PHE A 65 -12.69 3.44 -11.56
N ARG A 66 -13.87 4.00 -11.89
CA ARG A 66 -14.47 5.08 -11.11
C ARG A 66 -14.74 4.66 -9.66
N GLU A 67 -14.97 3.38 -9.44
CA GLU A 67 -15.28 2.78 -8.14
C GLU A 67 -14.04 2.25 -7.41
N ASP A 68 -12.81 2.60 -7.81
CA ASP A 68 -11.60 2.08 -7.17
C ASP A 68 -11.53 2.45 -5.67
N HIS A 69 -11.94 3.65 -5.28
CA HIS A 69 -12.03 4.04 -3.87
C HIS A 69 -12.91 3.10 -3.06
N GLU A 70 -14.03 2.66 -3.62
CA GLU A 70 -14.93 1.69 -3.00
C GLU A 70 -14.28 0.30 -2.88
N ARG A 71 -13.66 -0.17 -3.97
CA ARG A 71 -12.97 -1.48 -4.01
C ARG A 71 -11.88 -1.55 -2.94
N PHE A 72 -11.08 -0.49 -2.83
CA PHE A 72 -10.01 -0.43 -1.85
C PHE A 72 -10.52 -0.18 -0.44
N ALA A 73 -11.55 0.63 -0.22
CA ALA A 73 -12.19 0.73 1.10
C ALA A 73 -12.67 -0.64 1.60
N PHE A 74 -13.34 -1.44 0.74
CA PHE A 74 -13.74 -2.80 1.07
C PHE A 74 -12.53 -3.68 1.43
N PHE A 75 -11.50 -3.67 0.58
CA PHE A 75 -10.29 -4.45 0.79
C PHE A 75 -9.68 -4.20 2.17
N ASN A 76 -9.64 -2.93 2.60
CA ASN A 76 -9.08 -2.54 3.88
C ASN A 76 -9.89 -3.13 5.06
N HIS A 77 -11.22 -3.03 5.03
CA HIS A 77 -12.05 -3.68 6.05
C HIS A 77 -11.84 -5.20 6.07
N ALA A 78 -11.86 -5.84 4.91
CA ALA A 78 -11.65 -7.28 4.79
C ALA A 78 -10.27 -7.72 5.32
N ALA A 79 -9.22 -6.94 5.05
CA ALA A 79 -7.87 -7.20 5.56
C ALA A 79 -7.78 -7.11 7.08
N LEU A 80 -8.46 -6.14 7.69
CA LEU A 80 -8.51 -6.00 9.14
C LEU A 80 -9.36 -7.11 9.80
N VAL A 81 -10.47 -7.52 9.18
CA VAL A 81 -11.27 -8.69 9.62
C VAL A 81 -10.42 -9.96 9.56
N LEU A 82 -9.71 -10.19 8.46
CA LEU A 82 -8.80 -11.32 8.30
C LEU A 82 -7.71 -11.33 9.39
N LEU A 83 -7.10 -10.18 9.67
CA LEU A 83 -6.10 -10.09 10.74
C LEU A 83 -6.65 -10.45 12.12
N LYS A 84 -7.90 -10.06 12.43
CA LYS A 84 -8.56 -10.52 13.68
C LYS A 84 -8.81 -12.03 13.66
N ARG A 85 -9.21 -12.60 12.52
CA ARG A 85 -9.45 -14.06 12.35
C ARG A 85 -8.16 -14.88 12.50
N LEU A 86 -7.01 -14.34 12.13
CA LEU A 86 -5.70 -14.96 12.38
C LEU A 86 -5.32 -14.99 13.87
N GLY A 87 -6.07 -14.30 14.74
CA GLY A 87 -6.08 -14.49 16.20
C GLY A 87 -4.95 -13.79 16.96
N THR A 88 -3.91 -13.29 16.28
CA THR A 88 -2.84 -12.52 16.95
C THR A 88 -2.72 -11.13 16.35
N PRO A 89 -2.74 -10.05 17.17
CA PRO A 89 -2.50 -8.71 16.64
C PRO A 89 -1.06 -8.56 16.12
N PRO A 90 -0.87 -7.89 14.97
CA PRO A 90 0.45 -7.54 14.48
C PRO A 90 1.05 -6.40 15.30
N ASP A 91 2.38 -6.39 15.45
CA ASP A 91 3.09 -5.25 16.03
C ASP A 91 3.06 -4.06 15.07
N ILE A 92 3.21 -4.33 13.76
CA ILE A 92 3.22 -3.32 12.71
C ILE A 92 2.36 -3.76 11.54
N VAL A 93 1.51 -2.84 11.06
CA VAL A 93 0.84 -2.92 9.76
C VAL A 93 1.49 -1.90 8.82
N HIS A 94 2.09 -2.38 7.74
CA HIS A 94 2.69 -1.57 6.70
C HIS A 94 1.70 -1.40 5.54
N LEU A 95 1.21 -0.18 5.39
CA LEU A 95 0.17 0.23 4.46
C LEU A 95 0.83 0.90 3.23
N ASN A 96 0.41 0.51 2.02
CA ASN A 96 1.02 1.00 0.79
C ASN A 96 0.08 1.89 -0.03
N ASP A 97 0.48 3.15 -0.23
CA ASP A 97 -0.22 4.18 -0.98
C ASP A 97 -1.68 4.44 -0.57
N TRP A 98 -2.35 5.27 -1.35
CA TRP A 98 -3.74 5.64 -1.17
C TRP A 98 -4.68 4.43 -1.04
N HIS A 99 -4.36 3.31 -1.69
CA HIS A 99 -5.11 2.05 -1.60
C HIS A 99 -5.31 1.62 -0.14
N CYS A 100 -4.36 1.91 0.73
CA CYS A 100 -4.35 1.48 2.13
C CYS A 100 -4.67 2.61 3.13
N GLY A 101 -5.11 3.77 2.63
CA GLY A 101 -5.47 4.93 3.46
C GLY A 101 -6.65 4.65 4.41
N PHE A 102 -7.57 3.78 3.99
CA PHE A 102 -8.76 3.41 4.77
C PHE A 102 -8.40 2.60 6.02
N ALA A 103 -7.52 1.60 5.91
CA ALA A 103 -7.05 0.82 7.05
C ALA A 103 -6.26 1.69 8.05
N ALA A 104 -5.54 2.72 7.58
CA ALA A 104 -4.86 3.65 8.48
C ALA A 104 -5.86 4.33 9.43
N VAL A 105 -6.98 4.82 8.90
CA VAL A 105 -8.04 5.48 9.68
C VAL A 105 -8.76 4.48 10.59
N GLU A 106 -9.09 3.31 10.07
CA GLU A 106 -9.77 2.28 10.86
C GLU A 106 -8.89 1.82 12.03
N LEU A 107 -7.59 1.54 11.81
CA LEU A 107 -6.65 1.21 12.87
C LEU A 107 -6.45 2.37 13.85
N ALA A 108 -6.38 3.62 13.38
CA ALA A 108 -6.27 4.78 14.27
C ALA A 108 -7.50 4.95 15.17
N SER A 109 -8.69 4.62 14.67
CA SER A 109 -9.94 4.58 15.44
C SER A 109 -9.96 3.39 16.40
N ALA A 110 -9.78 2.18 15.87
CA ALA A 110 -9.87 0.90 16.59
C ALA A 110 -8.92 0.84 17.78
N ARG A 111 -7.70 1.38 17.67
CA ARG A 111 -6.72 1.44 18.76
C ARG A 111 -7.22 2.14 20.03
N ARG A 112 -8.23 2.99 19.92
CA ARG A 112 -8.79 3.72 21.07
C ARG A 112 -9.78 2.89 21.88
N HIS A 113 -10.37 1.84 21.30
CA HIS A 113 -11.50 1.12 21.90
C HIS A 113 -11.44 -0.41 21.79
N ASP A 114 -10.63 -0.97 20.89
CA ASP A 114 -10.43 -2.40 20.72
C ASP A 114 -9.05 -2.83 21.29
N PRO A 115 -9.01 -3.58 22.40
CA PRO A 115 -7.77 -4.07 23.00
C PRO A 115 -6.88 -4.88 22.07
N PHE A 116 -7.44 -5.54 21.04
CA PHE A 116 -6.69 -6.29 20.05
C PHE A 116 -5.68 -5.39 19.34
N TRP A 117 -6.11 -4.20 18.91
CA TRP A 117 -5.29 -3.29 18.12
C TRP A 117 -4.41 -2.36 18.95
N ARG A 118 -4.65 -2.24 20.26
CA ARG A 118 -4.08 -1.20 21.15
C ARG A 118 -2.57 -0.94 20.94
N ASN A 119 -1.79 -1.99 20.71
CA ASN A 119 -0.34 -1.91 20.57
C ASN A 119 0.15 -1.92 19.12
N THR A 120 -0.73 -2.17 18.14
CA THR A 120 -0.39 -2.18 16.71
C THR A 120 0.01 -0.78 16.24
N ARG A 121 1.10 -0.70 15.48
CA ARG A 121 1.60 0.54 14.86
C ARG A 121 1.46 0.48 13.35
N THR A 122 1.38 1.65 12.71
CA THR A 122 1.26 1.75 11.26
C THR A 122 2.47 2.43 10.63
N VAL A 123 2.96 1.84 9.53
CA VAL A 123 3.89 2.49 8.60
C VAL A 123 3.14 2.71 7.30
N PHE A 124 3.18 3.91 6.75
CA PHE A 124 2.50 4.25 5.50
C PHE A 124 3.51 4.65 4.44
N SER A 125 3.66 3.82 3.41
CA SER A 125 4.57 4.06 2.29
C SER A 125 3.90 4.86 1.18
N ILE A 126 4.59 5.90 0.71
CA ILE A 126 4.19 6.76 -0.40
C ILE A 126 5.12 6.44 -1.58
N HIS A 127 4.59 5.87 -2.65
CA HIS A 127 5.35 5.62 -3.87
C HIS A 127 5.12 6.72 -4.91
N ASN A 128 3.93 7.30 -4.92
CA ASN A 128 3.62 8.41 -5.83
C ASN A 128 2.52 9.33 -5.27
N MET A 129 2.89 10.54 -4.90
CA MET A 129 2.01 11.57 -4.34
C MET A 129 0.93 12.07 -5.32
N ALA A 130 1.11 11.87 -6.63
CA ALA A 130 0.13 12.28 -7.63
C ALA A 130 -1.17 11.45 -7.54
N TYR A 131 -1.10 10.19 -7.12
CA TYR A 131 -2.25 9.30 -7.00
C TYR A 131 -2.80 9.33 -5.58
N GLN A 132 -3.89 10.07 -5.39
CA GLN A 132 -4.40 10.37 -4.05
C GLN A 132 -5.64 9.57 -3.63
N GLY A 133 -6.23 8.80 -4.55
CA GLY A 133 -7.49 8.09 -4.29
C GLY A 133 -8.59 9.06 -3.89
N GLY A 134 -8.87 10.05 -4.75
CA GLY A 134 -9.87 11.08 -4.51
C GLY A 134 -11.29 10.57 -4.78
N PHE A 135 -12.24 10.89 -3.91
CA PHE A 135 -13.66 10.50 -4.03
C PHE A 135 -14.58 11.51 -3.32
N SER A 136 -15.90 11.34 -3.47
CA SER A 136 -16.87 12.23 -2.83
C SER A 136 -16.90 11.99 -1.32
N SER A 137 -16.81 13.07 -0.53
CA SER A 137 -16.89 12.99 0.94
C SER A 137 -18.21 12.39 1.46
N GLU A 138 -19.28 12.44 0.65
CA GLU A 138 -20.58 11.83 0.98
C GLU A 138 -20.51 10.30 1.07
N GLU A 139 -19.52 9.68 0.42
CA GLU A 139 -19.36 8.22 0.43
C GLU A 139 -18.73 7.70 1.72
N LEU A 140 -18.08 8.57 2.51
CA LEU A 140 -17.47 8.17 3.79
C LEU A 140 -18.45 7.46 4.71
N PHE A 141 -19.68 7.95 4.79
CA PHE A 141 -20.73 7.30 5.60
C PHE A 141 -21.04 5.88 5.10
N LYS A 142 -21.11 5.69 3.77
CA LYS A 142 -21.38 4.37 3.16
C LYS A 142 -20.26 3.37 3.46
N PHE A 143 -19.03 3.84 3.60
CA PHE A 143 -17.86 3.01 3.96
C PHE A 143 -17.63 2.93 5.49
N GLY A 144 -18.58 3.37 6.33
CA GLY A 144 -18.45 3.25 7.78
C GLY A 144 -17.57 4.30 8.46
N PHE A 145 -17.16 5.37 7.75
CA PHE A 145 -16.31 6.45 8.24
C PHE A 145 -17.11 7.68 8.69
N SER A 146 -17.87 7.55 9.78
CA SER A 146 -18.74 8.64 10.30
C SER A 146 -18.10 9.53 11.37
N SER A 147 -17.03 9.07 12.03
CA SER A 147 -16.39 9.82 13.12
C SER A 147 -15.70 11.11 12.66
N ASP A 148 -15.57 12.09 13.56
CA ASP A 148 -14.83 13.32 13.28
C ASP A 148 -13.36 13.05 12.94
N LEU A 149 -12.74 12.06 13.59
CA LEU A 149 -11.40 11.61 13.25
C LEU A 149 -11.32 11.20 11.77
N ALA A 150 -12.25 10.37 11.32
CA ALA A 150 -12.27 9.89 9.94
C ALA A 150 -12.56 11.03 8.96
N ARG A 151 -13.62 11.80 9.19
CA ARG A 151 -13.98 12.94 8.33
C ARG A 151 -12.82 13.93 8.18
N ASN A 152 -12.18 14.29 9.29
CA ASN A 152 -11.01 15.17 9.27
C ASN A 152 -9.80 14.51 8.62
N ALA A 153 -9.59 13.19 8.79
CA ALA A 153 -8.50 12.47 8.14
C ALA A 153 -8.66 12.49 6.62
N PHE A 154 -9.84 12.22 6.07
CA PHE A 154 -10.03 12.17 4.60
C PHE A 154 -10.19 13.54 3.93
N ALA A 155 -10.74 14.54 4.61
CA ALA A 155 -11.08 15.82 3.98
C ALA A 155 -9.87 16.52 3.32
N PHE A 156 -10.02 16.85 2.05
CA PHE A 156 -9.02 17.54 1.25
C PHE A 156 -9.69 18.36 0.13
N ASN A 157 -9.53 19.69 0.14
CA ASN A 157 -9.98 20.61 -0.92
C ASN A 157 -11.41 20.38 -1.46
N GLY A 158 -12.38 20.15 -0.56
CA GLY A 158 -13.79 19.95 -0.93
C GLY A 158 -14.17 18.51 -1.29
N TYR A 159 -13.23 17.57 -1.29
CA TYR A 159 -13.45 16.15 -1.51
C TYR A 159 -12.74 15.30 -0.43
N ALA A 160 -12.75 13.98 -0.58
CA ALA A 160 -12.07 13.04 0.31
C ALA A 160 -10.87 12.38 -0.39
N SER A 161 -9.73 12.24 0.30
CA SER A 161 -8.49 11.66 -0.23
C SER A 161 -7.98 10.55 0.70
N ALA A 162 -7.87 9.33 0.16
CA ALA A 162 -7.34 8.20 0.90
C ALA A 162 -5.83 8.33 1.17
N MET A 163 -5.06 8.91 0.25
CA MET A 163 -3.64 9.25 0.48
C MET A 163 -3.50 10.19 1.68
N LYS A 164 -4.26 11.29 1.66
CA LYS A 164 -4.24 12.28 2.74
C LYS A 164 -4.60 11.65 4.08
N ALA A 165 -5.60 10.77 4.10
CA ALA A 165 -5.99 10.05 5.31
C ALA A 165 -4.85 9.20 5.87
N GLY A 166 -4.18 8.41 5.03
CA GLY A 166 -3.00 7.62 5.40
C GLY A 166 -1.86 8.48 5.96
N LEU A 167 -1.55 9.60 5.30
CA LEU A 167 -0.56 10.57 5.77
C LEU A 167 -0.94 11.17 7.13
N ALA A 168 -2.21 11.51 7.33
CA ALA A 168 -2.67 12.21 8.51
C ALA A 168 -2.55 11.37 9.79
N VAL A 169 -2.93 10.09 9.74
CA VAL A 169 -3.16 9.28 10.96
C VAL A 169 -2.13 8.18 11.21
N SER A 170 -1.29 7.84 10.24
CA SER A 170 -0.31 6.76 10.43
C SER A 170 0.76 7.10 11.46
N ASP A 171 1.38 6.11 12.11
CA ASP A 171 2.46 6.40 13.05
C ASP A 171 3.70 6.90 12.30
N THR A 172 4.18 6.19 11.29
CA THR A 172 5.38 6.58 10.54
C THR A 172 5.08 6.61 9.05
N LEU A 173 5.72 7.54 8.33
CA LEU A 173 5.64 7.63 6.89
C LEU A 173 6.96 7.16 6.27
N SER A 174 6.89 6.42 5.18
CA SER A 174 8.04 6.06 4.37
C SER A 174 7.83 6.41 2.90
N THR A 175 8.92 6.54 2.15
CA THR A 175 8.85 6.81 0.72
C THR A 175 10.10 6.31 -0.02
N VAL A 176 10.05 6.27 -1.35
CA VAL A 176 10.99 5.49 -2.20
C VAL A 176 12.43 6.00 -2.24
N SER A 177 12.72 7.18 -1.69
CA SER A 177 14.10 7.66 -1.51
C SER A 177 14.17 8.82 -0.54
N ARG A 178 15.38 9.11 -0.03
CA ARG A 178 15.64 10.32 0.78
C ARG A 178 15.36 11.60 0.02
N ARG A 179 15.69 11.62 -1.27
CA ARG A 179 15.43 12.76 -2.15
C ARG A 179 13.93 12.98 -2.33
N TYR A 180 13.20 11.92 -2.64
CA TYR A 180 11.75 12.01 -2.82
C TYR A 180 11.03 12.44 -1.53
N ALA A 181 11.53 12.02 -0.36
CA ALA A 181 11.05 12.53 0.93
C ALA A 181 11.17 14.05 1.08
N GLN A 182 12.19 14.68 0.48
CA GLN A 182 12.35 16.14 0.46
C GLN A 182 11.45 16.77 -0.60
N GLU A 183 11.37 16.17 -1.78
CA GLU A 183 10.59 16.68 -2.92
C GLU A 183 9.10 16.77 -2.57
N ILE A 184 8.49 15.73 -1.99
CA ILE A 184 7.05 15.74 -1.65
C ILE A 184 6.67 16.73 -0.53
N GLN A 185 7.63 17.44 0.05
CA GLN A 185 7.41 18.53 1.00
C GLN A 185 7.38 19.91 0.33
N THR A 186 7.63 19.99 -0.98
CA THR A 186 7.53 21.22 -1.77
C THR A 186 6.19 21.30 -2.50
N PRO A 187 5.64 22.50 -2.75
CA PRO A 187 4.37 22.66 -3.47
C PRO A 187 4.35 21.98 -4.85
N GLU A 188 5.49 21.96 -5.55
CA GLU A 188 5.62 21.44 -6.91
C GLU A 188 5.45 19.92 -6.98
N ASN A 189 5.89 19.18 -5.95
CA ASN A 189 5.88 17.71 -5.94
C ASN A 189 4.99 17.10 -4.85
N GLY A 190 4.44 17.91 -3.95
CA GLY A 190 3.55 17.43 -2.90
C GLY A 190 2.08 17.40 -3.29
N TYR A 191 1.71 17.88 -4.49
CA TYR A 191 0.34 17.81 -5.03
C TYR A 191 -0.74 18.32 -4.04
N GLY A 192 -0.43 19.43 -3.36
CA GLY A 192 -1.30 20.05 -2.34
C GLY A 192 -1.31 19.35 -0.98
N LEU A 193 -0.54 18.28 -0.79
CA LEU A 193 -0.30 17.59 0.47
C LEU A 193 1.10 17.90 1.05
N ASP A 194 1.85 18.80 0.42
CA ASP A 194 3.20 19.21 0.81
C ASP A 194 3.26 19.77 2.23
N TRP A 195 2.23 20.53 2.63
CA TRP A 195 2.13 21.06 3.98
C TRP A 195 2.03 19.95 5.03
N LEU A 196 1.32 18.86 4.71
CA LEU A 196 1.10 17.74 5.63
C LEU A 196 2.34 16.87 5.75
N THR A 197 3.01 16.57 4.63
CA THR A 197 4.29 15.84 4.65
C THR A 197 5.36 16.64 5.38
N ARG A 198 5.39 17.97 5.20
CA ARG A 198 6.30 18.88 5.91
C ARG A 198 6.01 18.96 7.41
N GLN A 199 4.73 19.05 7.80
CA GLN A 199 4.31 18.96 9.21
C GLN A 199 4.76 17.64 9.85
N ARG A 200 4.87 16.58 9.05
CA ARG A 200 5.26 15.23 9.49
C ARG A 200 6.71 14.87 9.17
N ALA A 201 7.56 15.83 8.83
CA ALA A 201 8.93 15.60 8.37
C ALA A 201 9.77 14.77 9.37
N SER A 202 9.57 14.96 10.68
CA SER A 202 10.28 14.19 11.73
C SER A 202 9.90 12.70 11.76
N ARG A 203 8.83 12.32 11.07
CA ARG A 203 8.31 10.94 10.97
C ARG A 203 8.22 10.46 9.52
N LEU A 204 8.86 11.16 8.57
CA LEU A 204 8.91 10.82 7.15
C LEU A 204 10.31 10.32 6.78
N ILE A 205 10.42 9.06 6.37
CA ILE A 205 11.69 8.39 6.13
C ILE A 205 11.80 7.96 4.66
N GLY A 206 12.81 8.46 3.96
CA GLY A 206 13.16 7.96 2.63
C GLY A 206 13.92 6.64 2.70
N ILE A 207 13.33 5.56 2.19
CA ILE A 207 13.93 4.23 2.07
C ILE A 207 14.22 4.00 0.59
N THR A 208 15.51 3.96 0.23
CA THR A 208 15.92 3.73 -1.16
C THR A 208 15.54 2.31 -1.59
N ASN A 209 14.88 2.18 -2.75
CA ASN A 209 14.60 0.89 -3.36
C ASN A 209 15.91 0.14 -3.66
N GLY A 210 15.95 -1.16 -3.36
CA GLY A 210 17.01 -2.05 -3.81
C GLY A 210 16.71 -2.58 -5.21
N VAL A 211 17.76 -2.85 -6.00
CA VAL A 211 17.66 -3.57 -7.27
C VAL A 211 18.27 -4.96 -7.06
N ASP A 212 17.61 -5.99 -7.57
CA ASP A 212 18.15 -7.35 -7.59
C ASP A 212 19.07 -7.50 -8.80
N TYR A 213 20.39 -7.41 -8.55
CA TYR A 213 21.40 -7.51 -9.58
C TYR A 213 21.64 -8.96 -10.06
N GLU A 214 21.05 -9.99 -9.46
CA GLU A 214 21.08 -11.34 -10.05
C GLU A 214 20.10 -11.46 -11.22
N VAL A 215 19.04 -10.64 -11.22
CA VAL A 215 18.01 -10.58 -12.27
C VAL A 215 18.26 -9.42 -13.23
N TRP A 216 18.74 -8.28 -12.72
CA TRP A 216 18.93 -7.03 -13.46
C TRP A 216 20.40 -6.61 -13.47
N ASP A 217 21.25 -7.43 -14.08
CA ASP A 217 22.66 -7.10 -14.35
C ASP A 217 22.84 -6.64 -15.82
N PRO A 218 23.16 -5.35 -16.05
CA PRO A 218 23.45 -4.84 -17.39
C PRO A 218 24.54 -5.62 -18.13
N ALA A 219 25.46 -6.28 -17.41
CA ALA A 219 26.56 -7.06 -17.98
C ALA A 219 26.10 -8.42 -18.53
N THR A 220 25.02 -9.00 -18.00
CA THR A 220 24.49 -10.30 -18.45
C THR A 220 23.17 -10.20 -19.19
N ASP A 221 22.49 -9.05 -19.12
CA ASP A 221 21.22 -8.84 -19.78
C ASP A 221 21.43 -8.66 -21.30
N ALA A 222 21.12 -9.71 -22.07
CA ALA A 222 21.38 -9.77 -23.51
C ALA A 222 20.61 -8.71 -24.35
N GLY A 223 19.72 -7.94 -23.72
CA GLY A 223 19.03 -6.79 -24.30
C GLY A 223 19.74 -5.44 -24.13
N SER A 224 20.83 -5.36 -23.36
CA SER A 224 21.58 -4.13 -23.11
C SER A 224 22.45 -3.74 -24.32
N ARG A 225 21.82 -3.35 -25.43
CA ARG A 225 22.53 -2.58 -26.46
C ARG A 225 23.08 -1.32 -25.80
N GLN A 226 24.39 -1.31 -25.62
CA GLN A 226 25.22 -0.24 -25.07
C GLN A 226 24.61 1.14 -25.29
N ILE A 227 24.05 1.72 -24.24
CA ILE A 227 23.93 3.17 -24.16
C ILE A 227 25.33 3.66 -23.77
N THR A 228 26.13 3.97 -24.79
CA THR A 228 27.41 4.66 -24.62
C THR A 228 27.10 6.07 -24.10
N VAL A 229 27.16 6.26 -22.79
CA VAL A 229 27.19 7.61 -22.21
C VAL A 229 28.61 8.14 -22.39
N SER A 230 28.83 8.87 -23.47
CA SER A 230 30.03 9.71 -23.62
C SER A 230 30.03 10.76 -22.52
N THR A 231 31.02 10.70 -21.65
CA THR A 231 31.24 11.69 -20.59
C THR A 231 31.61 13.05 -21.18
N THR A 232 30.72 14.04 -21.07
CA THR A 232 31.10 15.46 -21.09
C THR A 232 30.25 16.24 -20.11
N SER A 233 30.95 16.96 -19.22
CA SER A 233 30.57 18.03 -18.29
C SER A 233 29.11 18.50 -18.18
N ALA A 234 28.67 18.62 -16.92
CA ALA A 234 27.74 19.59 -16.33
C ALA A 234 26.64 20.26 -17.20
N ALA A 235 25.43 20.23 -16.62
CA ALA A 235 24.23 21.02 -16.91
C ALA A 235 23.22 20.44 -17.93
N SER A 236 22.04 20.11 -17.39
CA SER A 236 20.70 20.09 -18.00
C SER A 236 20.48 19.36 -19.33
N VAL A 237 19.51 18.43 -19.36
CA VAL A 237 18.22 18.54 -20.08
C VAL A 237 17.55 17.15 -20.11
N TYR A 238 16.30 17.11 -19.66
CA TYR A 238 15.34 16.03 -19.89
C TYR A 238 15.05 15.84 -21.39
N ALA A 239 14.95 14.60 -21.87
CA ALA A 239 13.93 14.24 -22.86
C ALA A 239 13.71 12.72 -22.93
N ASN A 240 12.43 12.35 -22.79
CA ASN A 240 11.81 11.05 -22.98
C ASN A 240 12.06 10.43 -24.37
N ALA A 241 12.17 9.10 -24.43
CA ALA A 241 11.58 8.29 -25.51
C ALA A 241 11.60 6.78 -25.19
N SER A 242 10.60 6.29 -24.44
CA SER A 242 9.91 4.99 -24.66
C SER A 242 8.97 4.69 -23.48
N CYS A 243 7.88 5.46 -23.42
CA CYS A 243 6.76 5.22 -22.52
C CYS A 243 5.77 4.29 -23.22
N SER A 244 5.90 2.98 -22.99
CA SER A 244 4.83 1.96 -23.10
C SER A 244 5.43 0.63 -22.64
N ASN A 245 4.79 -0.02 -21.65
CA ASN A 245 5.16 -1.30 -21.01
C ASN A 245 6.02 -1.27 -19.73
N ALA A 246 5.78 -0.34 -18.80
CA ALA A 246 6.39 -0.40 -17.46
C ALA A 246 5.38 -0.13 -16.32
N PHE A 247 4.34 -0.98 -16.21
CA PHE A 247 3.55 -1.15 -14.98
C PHE A 247 3.36 -2.63 -14.61
N ARG A 248 4.33 -3.47 -15.02
CA ARG A 248 4.41 -4.89 -14.70
C ARG A 248 5.71 -5.15 -13.94
N CYS A 249 5.71 -4.85 -12.64
CA CYS A 249 6.43 -5.59 -11.61
C CYS A 249 6.36 -4.87 -10.26
N LEU A 250 5.69 -5.53 -9.31
CA LEU A 250 6.22 -5.88 -7.99
C LEU A 250 6.73 -4.71 -7.12
N SER A 251 6.04 -4.33 -6.04
CA SER A 251 6.07 -5.08 -4.78
C SER A 251 7.39 -5.86 -4.62
N ILE A 252 8.46 -5.11 -4.39
CA ILE A 252 9.77 -5.49 -3.84
C ILE A 252 9.93 -7.00 -3.61
N SER A 253 10.58 -7.61 -4.62
CA SER A 253 11.67 -8.59 -4.58
C SER A 253 11.81 -9.59 -3.43
N ASN A 254 12.22 -10.80 -3.84
CA ASN A 254 12.96 -11.77 -3.03
C ASN A 254 13.92 -11.08 -2.04
N ALA A 255 13.53 -11.02 -0.78
CA ALA A 255 14.44 -10.72 0.31
C ALA A 255 15.20 -12.00 0.68
N ARG A 256 16.17 -12.42 -0.12
CA ARG A 256 17.27 -13.24 0.37
C ARG A 256 18.45 -12.34 0.73
N SER A 257 18.70 -12.29 2.04
CA SER A 257 19.95 -11.94 2.71
C SER A 257 20.61 -10.59 2.38
N LEU A 258 20.11 -9.52 3.02
CA LEU A 258 21.03 -8.60 3.69
C LEU A 258 21.35 -9.20 5.07
N PRO A 259 22.59 -9.09 5.59
CA PRO A 259 22.90 -9.55 6.94
C PRO A 259 22.21 -8.62 7.94
N ILE A 260 20.99 -8.98 8.32
CA ILE A 260 20.27 -8.35 9.42
C ILE A 260 20.78 -9.02 10.69
N SER A 261 21.34 -8.22 11.59
CA SER A 261 21.64 -8.59 12.98
C SER A 261 20.52 -9.49 13.58
N PRO A 262 20.84 -10.55 14.32
CA PRO A 262 19.85 -11.49 14.81
C PRO A 262 19.10 -10.89 16.00
N ALA A 263 18.09 -10.05 15.76
CA ALA A 263 17.11 -9.68 16.78
C ALA A 263 15.91 -8.94 16.18
N SER A 264 14.77 -9.64 16.04
CA SER A 264 13.53 -9.22 16.69
C SER A 264 12.38 -10.20 16.42
N PRO A 265 11.61 -10.58 17.46
CA PRO A 265 10.41 -11.42 17.34
C PRO A 265 9.18 -10.71 16.75
N HIS A 266 9.27 -9.45 16.30
CA HIS A 266 8.10 -8.67 15.90
C HIS A 266 7.33 -9.24 14.70
N LYS A 267 6.00 -9.25 14.82
CA LYS A 267 5.02 -9.67 13.80
C LYS A 267 4.67 -8.46 12.93
N ARG A 268 5.00 -8.54 11.64
CA ARG A 268 4.77 -7.46 10.68
C ARG A 268 3.87 -7.95 9.57
N VAL A 269 2.88 -7.15 9.21
CA VAL A 269 2.01 -7.45 8.08
C VAL A 269 2.08 -6.28 7.11
N SER A 270 2.25 -6.57 5.83
CA SER A 270 2.10 -5.61 4.75
C SER A 270 0.72 -5.78 4.11
N ILE A 271 0.03 -4.67 3.88
CA ILE A 271 -1.24 -4.56 3.16
C ILE A 271 -1.01 -3.68 1.94
#